data_AF-A0A5C6YNL1-F1
#
_entry.id   AF-A0A5C6YNL1-F1
#
_cell.length_a   1.000
_cell.length_b   1.000
_cell.length_c   1.000
_cell.angle_alpha   90.00
_cell.angle_beta   90.00
_cell.angle_gamma   90.00
#
_symmetry.space_group_name_H-M   'P 1'
#
loop_
_entity.id
_entity.type
_entity.pdbx_description
1 polymer ?
#
loop_
_entity_poly.entity_id
_entity_poly.type
_entity_poly.pdbx_seq_one_letter_code
_entity_poly.pdbx_strand_id
1 'polypeptide(L)'
;GDPMHFGDESWKDDGSEAADSYNRRIGDGHDGMYWFGMSDAGAFDAKRSDRGLLAVNHEYVVAPYGLHPAGRAAGATRNATEVEKEIYAHGVSVVEVKRDGANTTMVRGSRYNRRVTSATTMDITGPAKGHLLLQTLFSPTGVQTRGTNNNCANGYTPWGTYLTCEENYLNVISRAAGDDALRAGGAKEVSSLNRYGLPQNRKSPYLWDTAGTADLFARWNSSVTGASAAADYRNTINTFGWVVEIDPFAPDSTPAKRTALGRFNHEGAWPAEAVAGKPIVIYMGDDSRNEYIYKFVSKANWDAADIGKGMAAGAKCLDEGTLYVAKFNADGTGTWVELSFGKNGLDGTNATYAFADQGDVLINARLAGDVVGATKMDRPEWGAVHPTNGEVYMTLTNNNDANRVSPTATATGRQAKPDAANPRYYEDLKGASSQKGNPNGHIIRWKEDAADVTKMTWDVYLFGAQADAAADVNLSSLTDVNDFSSPDGLYFDKRGMLWIQTDDGAYTDVTNCMMLAALPGKVGDGGVATAAGG
;
A
#
# COMPACT_ATOMS: atom_id res chain seq x y z
N GLY A 1 -19.56 9.39 1.20
CA GLY A 1 -20.61 10.42 1.40
C GLY A 1 -21.64 10.13 2.50
N ASP A 2 -22.02 8.87 2.73
CA ASP A 2 -23.11 8.53 3.67
C ASP A 2 -22.81 8.89 5.13
N PRO A 3 -23.77 9.48 5.88
CA PRO A 3 -23.56 9.81 7.29
C PRO A 3 -23.59 8.56 8.17
N MET A 4 -22.52 8.37 8.95
CA MET A 4 -22.37 7.24 9.87
C MET A 4 -23.05 7.50 11.22
N HIS A 5 -23.31 8.76 11.56
CA HIS A 5 -24.02 9.17 12.77
C HIS A 5 -25.32 9.90 12.40
N PHE A 6 -26.20 10.08 13.38
CA PHE A 6 -27.37 10.93 13.24
C PHE A 6 -26.96 12.42 13.34
N GLY A 7 -27.69 13.30 12.65
CA GLY A 7 -27.51 14.76 12.73
C GLY A 7 -27.04 15.40 11.42
N ASP A 8 -26.24 14.70 10.62
CA ASP A 8 -25.89 15.14 9.26
C ASP A 8 -26.98 14.70 8.25
N GLU A 9 -27.29 15.55 7.27
CA GLU A 9 -28.23 15.21 6.20
C GLU A 9 -27.71 14.03 5.34
N SER A 10 -28.61 13.29 4.71
CA SER A 10 -28.21 12.27 3.71
C SER A 10 -27.38 12.89 2.59
N TRP A 11 -26.49 12.09 2.01
CA TRP A 11 -25.68 12.52 0.86
C TRP A 11 -26.58 12.98 -0.29
N LYS A 12 -26.26 14.13 -0.87
CA LYS A 12 -27.09 14.81 -1.88
C LYS A 12 -26.67 14.54 -3.32
N ASP A 13 -25.53 13.87 -3.52
CA ASP A 13 -24.94 13.62 -4.84
C ASP A 13 -24.68 14.91 -5.64
N ASP A 14 -24.36 16.00 -4.93
CA ASP A 14 -24.06 17.32 -5.53
C ASP A 14 -22.80 17.98 -4.96
N GLY A 15 -22.09 17.29 -4.06
CA GLY A 15 -20.89 17.79 -3.39
C GLY A 15 -21.13 18.96 -2.42
N SER A 16 -22.37 19.32 -2.08
CA SER A 16 -22.67 20.50 -1.27
C SER A 16 -22.47 20.31 0.24
N GLU A 17 -22.15 19.09 0.70
CA GLU A 17 -21.98 18.84 2.12
C GLU A 17 -20.79 19.64 2.68
N ALA A 18 -20.97 20.16 3.90
CA ALA A 18 -19.92 20.89 4.60
C ALA A 18 -18.67 20.02 4.82
N ALA A 19 -17.48 20.62 4.75
CA ALA A 19 -16.20 19.94 4.94
C ALA A 19 -16.16 19.13 6.24
N ASP A 20 -16.48 19.75 7.38
CA ASP A 20 -16.48 19.09 8.70
C ASP A 20 -17.37 17.84 8.76
N SER A 21 -18.47 17.78 7.99
CA SER A 21 -19.34 16.59 8.00
C SER A 21 -18.63 15.33 7.52
N TYR A 22 -17.54 15.44 6.76
CA TYR A 22 -16.72 14.30 6.36
C TYR A 22 -15.96 13.66 7.52
N ASN A 23 -15.86 14.29 8.69
CA ASN A 23 -15.41 13.59 9.91
C ASN A 23 -16.42 12.52 10.40
N ARG A 24 -17.66 12.55 9.90
CA ARG A 24 -18.78 11.68 10.33
C ARG A 24 -19.47 10.98 9.17
N ARG A 25 -18.95 11.14 7.94
CA ARG A 25 -19.43 10.45 6.75
C ARG A 25 -18.43 9.42 6.30
N ILE A 26 -18.91 8.38 5.63
CA ILE A 26 -18.09 7.54 4.76
C ILE A 26 -17.27 8.43 3.82
N GLY A 27 -16.00 8.09 3.62
CA GLY A 27 -15.10 8.84 2.75
C GLY A 27 -15.41 8.69 1.26
N ASP A 28 -14.39 8.83 0.43
CA ASP A 28 -14.46 8.74 -1.04
C ASP A 28 -13.35 7.81 -1.58
N GLY A 29 -13.51 7.30 -2.80
CA GLY A 29 -12.55 6.38 -3.40
C GLY A 29 -12.35 5.12 -2.56
N HIS A 30 -13.43 4.37 -2.32
CA HIS A 30 -13.37 3.14 -1.53
C HIS A 30 -12.41 2.14 -2.16
N ASP A 31 -11.58 1.54 -1.32
CA ASP A 31 -10.58 0.57 -1.74
C ASP A 31 -10.55 -0.62 -0.76
N GLY A 32 -9.38 -1.02 -0.26
CA GLY A 32 -9.16 -2.13 0.66
C GLY A 32 -10.13 -2.11 1.84
N MET A 33 -10.63 -3.30 2.20
CA MET A 33 -11.60 -3.43 3.27
C MET A 33 -11.52 -4.79 3.96
N TYR A 34 -11.94 -4.84 5.23
CA TYR A 34 -12.02 -6.10 5.97
C TYR A 34 -13.21 -6.15 6.94
N TRP A 35 -13.81 -7.34 7.02
CA TRP A 35 -14.91 -7.64 7.93
C TRP A 35 -14.41 -8.24 9.25
N PHE A 36 -14.72 -7.56 10.35
CA PHE A 36 -14.47 -8.04 11.70
C PHE A 36 -15.79 -8.46 12.37
N GLY A 37 -16.03 -9.76 12.49
CA GLY A 37 -17.21 -10.26 13.17
C GLY A 37 -17.26 -9.82 14.64
N MET A 38 -18.46 -9.59 15.16
CA MET A 38 -18.66 -9.02 16.50
C MET A 38 -19.74 -9.78 17.26
N SER A 39 -19.37 -10.41 18.39
CA SER A 39 -20.32 -11.06 19.31
C SER A 39 -21.44 -10.12 19.80
N ASP A 40 -22.51 -10.68 20.40
CA ASP A 40 -23.59 -9.86 20.94
C ASP A 40 -23.12 -8.90 22.04
N ALA A 41 -22.11 -9.32 22.81
CA ALA A 41 -21.43 -8.51 23.82
C ALA A 41 -20.52 -7.41 23.25
N GLY A 42 -20.36 -7.32 21.92
CA GLY A 42 -19.55 -6.28 21.27
C GLY A 42 -18.05 -6.58 21.23
N ALA A 43 -17.64 -7.83 21.49
CA ALA A 43 -16.26 -8.29 21.37
C ALA A 43 -15.99 -8.91 19.99
N PHE A 44 -14.73 -8.82 19.54
CA PHE A 44 -14.27 -9.45 18.29
C PHE A 44 -14.54 -10.96 18.27
N ASP A 45 -15.12 -11.43 17.17
CA ASP A 45 -15.39 -12.83 16.89
C ASP A 45 -15.21 -13.11 15.40
N ALA A 46 -14.04 -13.66 15.03
CA ALA A 46 -13.68 -13.99 13.65
C ALA A 46 -14.61 -15.04 12.99
N LYS A 47 -15.46 -15.74 13.76
CA LYS A 47 -16.42 -16.72 13.24
C LYS A 47 -17.76 -16.11 12.93
N ARG A 48 -18.06 -14.92 13.46
CA ARG A 48 -19.35 -14.27 13.24
C ARG A 48 -19.37 -13.51 11.92
N SER A 49 -20.51 -13.56 11.24
CA SER A 49 -20.66 -12.94 9.94
C SER A 49 -21.96 -12.12 9.78
N ASP A 50 -22.97 -12.31 10.63
CA ASP A 50 -24.25 -11.57 10.61
C ASP A 50 -24.19 -10.19 11.27
N ARG A 51 -23.20 -9.94 12.14
CA ARG A 51 -22.94 -8.64 12.76
C ARG A 51 -21.44 -8.45 12.94
N GLY A 52 -20.97 -7.25 12.65
CA GLY A 52 -19.55 -6.96 12.67
C GLY A 52 -19.24 -5.50 12.40
N LEU A 53 -17.96 -5.21 12.32
CA LEU A 53 -17.41 -3.93 11.90
C LEU A 53 -16.78 -4.10 10.53
N LEU A 54 -17.12 -3.23 9.59
CA LEU A 54 -16.45 -3.12 8.31
C LEU A 54 -15.49 -1.94 8.37
N ALA A 55 -14.19 -2.20 8.23
CA ALA A 55 -13.19 -1.18 8.00
C ALA A 55 -12.97 -1.04 6.50
N VAL A 56 -13.04 0.19 5.97
CA VAL A 56 -12.94 0.49 4.54
C VAL A 56 -11.99 1.67 4.36
N ASN A 57 -11.03 1.50 3.46
CA ASN A 57 -10.12 2.56 3.05
C ASN A 57 -10.78 3.55 2.09
N HIS A 58 -10.24 4.77 2.07
CA HIS A 58 -10.62 5.89 1.22
C HIS A 58 -9.35 6.45 0.60
N GLU A 59 -9.02 5.97 -0.58
CA GLU A 59 -7.71 6.13 -1.21
C GLU A 59 -7.54 7.53 -1.85
N TYR A 60 -8.57 8.01 -2.53
CA TYR A 60 -8.54 9.27 -3.24
C TYR A 60 -9.92 9.95 -3.26
N VAL A 61 -9.96 11.16 -3.81
CA VAL A 61 -11.20 11.89 -4.07
C VAL A 61 -11.53 11.81 -5.55
N VAL A 62 -12.71 11.31 -5.88
CA VAL A 62 -13.18 11.13 -7.24
C VAL A 62 -13.38 12.49 -7.90
N ALA A 63 -12.59 12.74 -8.94
CA ALA A 63 -12.68 13.93 -9.76
C ALA A 63 -13.75 13.78 -10.87
N PRO A 64 -14.31 14.88 -11.40
CA PRO A 64 -14.08 16.27 -10.97
C PRO A 64 -14.99 16.70 -9.82
N TYR A 65 -16.17 16.09 -9.67
CA TYR A 65 -17.31 16.65 -8.95
C TYR A 65 -17.73 15.88 -7.69
N GLY A 66 -17.09 14.75 -7.37
CA GLY A 66 -17.55 13.85 -6.29
C GLY A 66 -17.70 14.53 -4.92
N LEU A 67 -16.82 15.50 -4.61
CA LEU A 67 -16.86 16.25 -3.36
C LEU A 67 -17.17 17.74 -3.49
N HIS A 68 -17.18 18.30 -4.70
CA HIS A 68 -17.24 19.76 -4.89
C HIS A 68 -18.30 20.13 -5.93
N PRO A 69 -19.25 21.03 -5.62
CA PRO A 69 -20.37 21.32 -6.53
C PRO A 69 -19.94 21.88 -7.89
N ALA A 70 -18.87 22.68 -7.91
CA ALA A 70 -18.28 23.23 -9.12
C ALA A 70 -17.09 22.40 -9.65
N GLY A 71 -16.87 21.24 -9.05
CA GLY A 71 -15.68 20.44 -9.23
C GLY A 71 -14.46 21.04 -8.51
N ARG A 72 -13.37 20.29 -8.48
CA ARG A 72 -12.10 20.76 -7.90
C ARG A 72 -11.69 22.09 -8.54
N ALA A 73 -11.63 23.18 -7.76
CA ALA A 73 -11.21 24.48 -8.29
C ALA A 73 -9.82 24.42 -8.96
N ALA A 74 -9.76 24.89 -10.21
CA ALA A 74 -8.52 25.01 -10.97
C ALA A 74 -7.75 26.27 -10.57
N GLY A 75 -6.42 26.20 -10.52
CA GLY A 75 -5.55 27.33 -10.24
C GLY A 75 -4.28 26.96 -9.47
N ALA A 76 -3.43 27.96 -9.22
CA ALA A 76 -2.19 27.79 -8.45
C ALA A 76 -2.43 27.74 -6.93
N THR A 77 -3.62 28.14 -6.47
CA THR A 77 -4.02 28.20 -5.06
C THR A 77 -5.37 27.53 -4.91
N ARG A 78 -5.47 26.57 -3.98
CA ARG A 78 -6.71 25.84 -3.70
C ARG A 78 -7.58 26.58 -2.68
N ASN A 79 -8.90 26.35 -2.73
CA ASN A 79 -9.83 26.84 -1.71
C ASN A 79 -9.63 26.04 -0.40
N ALA A 80 -9.53 26.72 0.74
CA ALA A 80 -9.32 26.11 2.04
C ALA A 80 -10.39 25.10 2.43
N THR A 81 -11.67 25.40 2.19
CA THR A 81 -12.80 24.52 2.53
C THR A 81 -12.84 23.28 1.62
N GLU A 82 -12.48 23.41 0.35
CA GLU A 82 -12.34 22.24 -0.54
C GLU A 82 -11.23 21.31 -0.05
N VAL A 83 -10.06 21.86 0.29
CA VAL A 83 -8.92 21.05 0.78
C VAL A 83 -9.23 20.42 2.13
N GLU A 84 -9.88 21.15 3.04
CA GLU A 84 -10.34 20.59 4.32
C GLU A 84 -11.28 19.39 4.09
N LYS A 85 -12.24 19.52 3.16
CA LYS A 85 -13.15 18.44 2.81
C LYS A 85 -12.40 17.23 2.24
N GLU A 86 -11.44 17.45 1.33
CA GLU A 86 -10.61 16.39 0.75
C GLU A 86 -9.76 15.69 1.84
N ILE A 87 -9.15 16.44 2.77
CA ILE A 87 -8.39 15.88 3.92
C ILE A 87 -9.27 14.96 4.77
N TYR A 88 -10.51 15.34 5.03
CA TYR A 88 -11.45 14.53 5.81
C TYR A 88 -12.13 13.42 5.00
N ALA A 89 -12.06 13.44 3.67
CA ALA A 89 -12.60 12.37 2.83
C ALA A 89 -11.66 11.18 2.67
N HIS A 90 -10.34 11.40 2.73
CA HIS A 90 -9.33 10.32 2.73
C HIS A 90 -9.27 9.57 4.07
N GLY A 91 -8.62 8.41 4.06
CA GLY A 91 -8.28 7.65 5.27
C GLY A 91 -9.05 6.34 5.39
N VAL A 92 -9.73 6.12 6.51
CA VAL A 92 -10.50 4.90 6.82
C VAL A 92 -11.84 5.28 7.44
N SER A 93 -12.88 4.52 7.10
CA SER A 93 -14.13 4.46 7.87
C SER A 93 -14.27 3.09 8.53
N VAL A 94 -14.59 3.07 9.82
CA VAL A 94 -15.05 1.88 10.52
C VAL A 94 -16.55 2.05 10.75
N VAL A 95 -17.36 1.06 10.36
CA VAL A 95 -18.81 1.08 10.58
C VAL A 95 -19.33 -0.25 11.11
N GLU A 96 -20.24 -0.21 12.08
CA GLU A 96 -21.00 -1.39 12.45
C GLU A 96 -22.00 -1.72 11.34
N VAL A 97 -22.04 -2.99 10.96
CA VAL A 97 -22.92 -3.52 9.92
C VAL A 97 -23.64 -4.74 10.46
N LYS A 98 -24.92 -4.87 10.11
CA LYS A 98 -25.76 -6.03 10.38
C LYS A 98 -26.30 -6.61 9.08
N ARG A 99 -26.37 -7.93 9.03
CA ARG A 99 -27.01 -8.70 7.97
C ARG A 99 -28.24 -9.40 8.52
N ASP A 100 -29.37 -9.19 7.86
CA ASP A 100 -30.65 -9.83 8.16
C ASP A 100 -31.22 -10.45 6.89
N GLY A 101 -31.12 -11.78 6.78
CA GLY A 101 -31.38 -12.50 5.53
C GLY A 101 -30.49 -12.01 4.40
N ALA A 102 -31.10 -11.44 3.36
CA ALA A 102 -30.40 -10.86 2.20
C ALA A 102 -30.00 -9.38 2.40
N ASN A 103 -30.49 -8.72 3.43
CA ASN A 103 -30.25 -7.30 3.65
C ASN A 103 -28.95 -7.09 4.41
N THR A 104 -28.10 -6.17 3.94
CA THR A 104 -26.90 -5.70 4.64
C THR A 104 -27.05 -4.21 4.90
N THR A 105 -26.98 -3.79 6.17
CA THR A 105 -27.24 -2.40 6.57
C THR A 105 -26.20 -1.89 7.54
N MET A 106 -25.71 -0.66 7.31
CA MET A 106 -24.94 0.10 8.30
C MET A 106 -25.84 0.43 9.51
N VAL A 107 -25.33 0.17 10.71
CA VAL A 107 -25.95 0.59 11.96
C VAL A 107 -25.56 2.05 12.23
N ARG A 108 -26.36 2.98 11.67
CA ARG A 108 -26.15 4.42 11.88
C ARG A 108 -26.23 4.77 13.37
N GLY A 109 -25.30 5.60 13.82
CA GLY A 109 -25.18 6.01 15.22
C GLY A 109 -24.56 4.95 16.14
N SER A 110 -24.01 3.86 15.59
CA SER A 110 -23.21 2.93 16.39
C SER A 110 -22.04 3.65 17.04
N ARG A 111 -21.73 3.26 18.28
CA ARG A 111 -20.57 3.78 19.02
C ARG A 111 -19.24 3.43 18.36
N TYR A 112 -19.21 2.39 17.51
CA TYR A 112 -18.01 1.93 16.81
C TYR A 112 -17.76 2.71 15.52
N ASN A 113 -18.76 3.46 15.03
CA ASN A 113 -18.61 4.21 13.80
C ASN A 113 -17.54 5.30 13.98
N ARG A 114 -16.55 5.33 13.08
CA ARG A 114 -15.37 6.19 13.23
C ARG A 114 -14.78 6.56 11.88
N ARG A 115 -14.34 7.81 11.75
CA ARG A 115 -13.37 8.22 10.72
C ARG A 115 -11.96 8.31 11.29
N VAL A 116 -11.02 7.77 10.54
CA VAL A 116 -9.59 8.06 10.64
C VAL A 116 -9.23 8.77 9.35
N THR A 117 -8.73 10.00 9.42
CA THR A 117 -8.55 10.88 8.25
C THR A 117 -7.09 11.27 8.06
N SER A 118 -6.80 12.05 7.01
CA SER A 118 -5.49 12.68 6.81
C SER A 118 -5.14 13.74 7.87
N ALA A 119 -6.01 13.99 8.86
CA ALA A 119 -5.76 14.89 9.99
C ALA A 119 -5.73 14.20 11.37
N THR A 120 -6.11 12.92 11.47
CA THR A 120 -6.15 12.18 12.75
C THR A 120 -4.76 12.04 13.37
N THR A 121 -4.57 12.38 14.64
CA THR A 121 -3.31 12.15 15.35
C THR A 121 -3.01 10.65 15.46
N MET A 122 -1.76 10.28 15.22
CA MET A 122 -1.29 8.89 15.25
C MET A 122 0.05 8.80 15.98
N ASP A 123 0.27 7.65 16.60
CA ASP A 123 1.58 7.32 17.16
C ASP A 123 2.49 6.76 16.06
N ILE A 124 3.78 7.05 16.19
CA ILE A 124 4.83 6.36 15.43
C ILE A 124 5.46 5.33 16.38
N THR A 125 5.48 4.07 15.98
CA THR A 125 5.98 2.96 16.80
C THR A 125 6.98 2.10 16.01
N GLY A 126 7.70 1.22 16.71
CA GLY A 126 8.77 0.43 16.11
C GLY A 126 10.10 1.19 15.99
N PRO A 127 11.09 0.64 15.25
CA PRO A 127 12.49 1.08 15.37
C PRO A 127 12.80 2.49 14.87
N ALA A 128 11.92 3.09 14.05
CA ALA A 128 12.11 4.46 13.58
C ALA A 128 11.45 5.50 14.50
N LYS A 129 10.70 5.09 15.54
CA LYS A 129 10.10 5.99 16.52
C LYS A 129 11.16 6.92 17.12
N GLY A 130 10.93 8.23 17.05
CA GLY A 130 11.82 9.24 17.60
C GLY A 130 13.04 9.55 16.72
N HIS A 131 13.15 8.95 15.54
CA HIS A 131 14.25 9.21 14.62
C HIS A 131 14.20 10.65 14.10
N LEU A 132 15.38 11.27 13.89
CA LEU A 132 15.49 12.68 13.48
C LEU A 132 14.78 12.99 12.15
N LEU A 133 14.74 12.01 11.24
CA LEU A 133 14.02 12.10 9.96
C LEU A 133 12.50 12.11 10.09
N LEU A 134 11.93 11.89 11.29
CA LEU A 134 10.49 11.96 11.56
C LEU A 134 10.09 13.22 12.34
N GLN A 135 11.06 14.07 12.72
CA GLN A 135 10.76 15.31 13.41
C GLN A 135 10.08 16.30 12.48
N THR A 136 9.01 16.92 12.95
CA THR A 136 8.29 18.00 12.28
C THR A 136 7.91 19.07 13.29
N LEU A 137 7.38 20.20 12.84
CA LEU A 137 6.77 21.22 13.71
C LEU A 137 5.68 20.64 14.62
N PHE A 138 4.88 19.69 14.11
CA PHE A 138 3.83 19.03 14.89
C PHE A 138 4.39 18.03 15.92
N SER A 139 5.42 17.27 15.54
CA SER A 139 6.09 16.32 16.43
C SER A 139 7.59 16.59 16.47
N PRO A 140 8.04 17.56 17.29
CA PRO A 140 9.46 17.89 17.42
C PRO A 140 10.34 16.73 17.89
N THR A 141 9.74 15.72 18.51
CA THR A 141 10.43 14.51 18.98
C THR A 141 10.26 13.31 18.04
N GLY A 142 9.49 13.41 16.94
CA GLY A 142 9.34 12.34 15.95
C GLY A 142 8.62 11.08 16.47
N VAL A 143 7.79 11.21 17.50
CA VAL A 143 7.06 10.08 18.12
C VAL A 143 5.58 10.04 17.72
N GLN A 144 5.09 11.09 17.05
CA GLN A 144 3.72 11.20 16.58
C GLN A 144 3.68 11.81 15.18
N THR A 145 2.56 11.62 14.49
CA THR A 145 2.24 12.34 13.26
C THR A 145 0.75 12.67 13.24
N ARG A 146 0.30 13.30 12.16
CA ARG A 146 -1.11 13.42 11.82
C ARG A 146 -1.35 12.82 10.46
N GLY A 147 -2.40 12.01 10.38
CA GLY A 147 -2.98 11.55 9.15
C GLY A 147 -2.50 10.18 8.69
N THR A 148 -3.40 9.53 7.96
CA THR A 148 -3.08 8.52 6.98
C THR A 148 -3.70 8.93 5.66
N ASN A 149 -3.02 8.69 4.54
CA ASN A 149 -3.47 9.16 3.23
C ASN A 149 -3.12 8.19 2.12
N ASN A 150 -3.86 8.24 1.01
CA ASN A 150 -3.76 7.32 -0.11
C ASN A 150 -3.75 5.88 0.40
N ASN A 151 -4.76 5.61 1.21
CA ASN A 151 -5.00 4.33 1.85
C ASN A 151 -5.52 3.37 0.77
N CYS A 152 -4.65 2.52 0.23
CA CYS A 152 -4.96 1.65 -0.90
C CYS A 152 -5.67 0.36 -0.42
N ALA A 153 -5.00 -0.79 -0.48
CA ALA A 153 -5.51 -2.07 -0.02
C ALA A 153 -5.47 -2.21 1.51
N ASN A 154 -5.43 -3.43 2.02
CA ASN A 154 -5.54 -3.68 3.45
C ASN A 154 -4.69 -4.85 3.96
N GLY A 155 -4.77 -5.01 5.27
CA GLY A 155 -4.38 -6.19 6.01
C GLY A 155 -5.25 -6.35 7.25
N TYR A 156 -5.08 -7.45 7.95
CA TYR A 156 -5.82 -7.75 9.17
C TYR A 156 -4.97 -8.62 10.08
N THR A 157 -5.26 -8.58 11.38
CA THR A 157 -4.47 -9.32 12.36
C THR A 157 -5.33 -10.38 13.04
N PRO A 158 -4.72 -11.49 13.52
CA PRO A 158 -5.46 -12.50 14.26
C PRO A 158 -5.99 -11.99 15.61
N TRP A 159 -5.52 -10.82 16.09
CA TRP A 159 -6.02 -10.17 17.31
C TRP A 159 -7.16 -9.16 17.09
N GLY A 160 -7.61 -8.98 15.83
CA GLY A 160 -8.81 -8.20 15.53
C GLY A 160 -8.55 -6.72 15.25
N THR A 161 -7.36 -6.36 14.78
CA THR A 161 -7.04 -5.01 14.29
C THR A 161 -6.94 -4.98 12.77
N TYR A 162 -7.16 -3.79 12.23
CA TYR A 162 -7.10 -3.50 10.81
C TYR A 162 -5.75 -2.88 10.46
N LEU A 163 -5.16 -3.31 9.34
CA LEU A 163 -3.98 -2.68 8.77
C LEU A 163 -4.40 -1.96 7.49
N THR A 164 -4.16 -0.66 7.44
CA THR A 164 -4.35 0.14 6.23
C THR A 164 -2.99 0.60 5.72
N CYS A 165 -2.84 0.71 4.41
CA CYS A 165 -1.54 0.85 3.77
C CYS A 165 -1.47 2.15 2.97
N GLU A 166 -0.43 2.95 3.22
CA GLU A 166 -0.20 4.21 2.52
C GLU A 166 0.64 3.99 1.27
N GLU A 167 0.04 4.27 0.13
CA GLU A 167 0.56 3.90 -1.18
C GLU A 167 1.03 5.16 -1.93
N ASN A 168 0.16 5.81 -2.70
CA ASN A 168 0.48 7.04 -3.42
C ASN A 168 0.45 8.34 -2.60
N TYR A 169 0.99 8.34 -1.36
CA TYR A 169 0.98 9.51 -0.44
C TYR A 169 1.66 10.78 -0.99
N LEU A 170 2.48 10.64 -2.03
CA LEU A 170 3.04 11.78 -2.77
C LEU A 170 1.99 12.62 -3.51
N ASN A 171 0.77 12.12 -3.69
CA ASN A 171 -0.32 12.87 -4.30
C ASN A 171 -0.64 14.17 -3.56
N VAL A 172 -0.29 14.26 -2.28
CA VAL A 172 -0.58 15.43 -1.44
C VAL A 172 0.66 16.17 -0.94
N ILE A 173 1.87 15.70 -1.23
CA ILE A 173 3.12 16.30 -0.70
C ILE A 173 3.89 17.07 -1.78
N SER A 174 4.15 18.35 -1.52
CA SER A 174 4.90 19.24 -2.41
C SER A 174 6.32 19.50 -1.89
N ARG A 175 7.20 20.00 -2.77
CA ARG A 175 8.57 20.44 -2.44
C ARG A 175 9.01 21.60 -3.33
N ALA A 176 9.55 22.65 -2.73
CA ALA A 176 9.92 23.89 -3.42
C ALA A 176 11.15 23.72 -4.34
N ALA A 177 11.26 24.62 -5.31
CA ALA A 177 12.48 24.76 -6.11
C ALA A 177 13.62 25.34 -5.25
N GLY A 178 14.86 24.91 -5.49
CA GLY A 178 16.05 25.34 -4.76
C GLY A 178 16.24 24.65 -3.40
N ASP A 179 15.29 23.81 -2.98
CA ASP A 179 15.29 23.19 -1.66
C ASP A 179 16.47 22.22 -1.43
N ASP A 180 17.04 21.63 -2.48
CA ASP A 180 18.25 20.79 -2.38
C ASP A 180 19.41 21.54 -1.70
N ALA A 181 19.57 22.84 -2.00
CA ALA A 181 20.65 23.67 -1.44
C ALA A 181 20.45 23.99 0.06
N LEU A 182 19.24 23.76 0.60
CA LEU A 182 18.89 24.04 1.98
C LEU A 182 18.93 22.79 2.87
N ARG A 183 19.13 21.60 2.28
CA ARG A 183 19.17 20.33 3.01
C ARG A 183 20.45 20.15 3.80
N ALA A 184 20.32 20.13 5.13
CA ALA A 184 21.44 19.89 6.03
C ALA A 184 22.05 18.48 5.87
N GLY A 185 21.25 17.48 5.47
CA GLY A 185 21.75 16.15 5.14
C GLY A 185 22.42 16.05 3.76
N GLY A 186 22.48 17.15 3.01
CA GLY A 186 23.18 17.27 1.73
C GLY A 186 22.77 16.19 0.72
N ALA A 187 23.75 15.65 0.01
CA ALA A 187 23.51 14.66 -1.04
C ALA A 187 22.81 13.38 -0.54
N LYS A 188 23.05 12.96 0.71
CA LYS A 188 22.38 11.78 1.29
C LYS A 188 20.86 12.00 1.37
N GLU A 189 20.45 13.12 1.96
CA GLU A 189 19.04 13.47 2.10
C GLU A 189 18.37 13.68 0.74
N VAL A 190 19.04 14.37 -0.18
CA VAL A 190 18.53 14.59 -1.55
C VAL A 190 18.36 13.28 -2.32
N SER A 191 19.30 12.33 -2.20
CA SER A 191 19.19 11.01 -2.82
C SER A 191 17.99 10.21 -2.32
N SER A 192 17.73 10.25 -1.00
CA SER A 192 16.53 9.64 -0.40
C SER A 192 15.25 10.27 -0.99
N LEU A 193 15.13 11.59 -0.95
CA LEU A 193 13.96 12.31 -1.47
C LEU A 193 13.71 11.97 -2.95
N ASN A 194 14.75 11.94 -3.77
CA ASN A 194 14.64 11.60 -5.20
C ASN A 194 14.25 10.14 -5.43
N ARG A 195 14.76 9.21 -4.62
CA ARG A 195 14.41 7.79 -4.74
C ARG A 195 12.94 7.56 -4.47
N TYR A 196 12.40 8.23 -3.45
CA TYR A 196 10.99 8.19 -3.09
C TYR A 196 10.09 9.08 -3.97
N GLY A 197 10.62 9.74 -5.01
CA GLY A 197 9.82 10.47 -5.99
C GLY A 197 9.50 11.93 -5.64
N LEU A 198 10.25 12.54 -4.70
CA LEU A 198 10.11 13.94 -4.28
C LEU A 198 11.34 14.80 -4.66
N PRO A 199 11.64 15.00 -5.96
CA PRO A 199 12.65 15.98 -6.36
C PRO A 199 12.23 17.40 -5.95
N GLN A 200 13.20 18.31 -5.88
CA GLN A 200 12.89 19.73 -5.71
C GLN A 200 12.02 20.23 -6.87
N ASN A 201 11.22 21.28 -6.62
CA ASN A 201 10.22 21.82 -7.54
C ASN A 201 9.05 20.85 -7.89
N ARG A 202 8.88 19.76 -7.14
CA ARG A 202 7.70 18.91 -7.29
C ARG A 202 6.47 19.58 -6.69
N LYS A 203 5.41 19.70 -7.49
CA LYS A 203 4.07 20.08 -7.01
C LYS A 203 3.24 18.82 -6.79
N SER A 204 2.49 18.78 -5.68
CA SER A 204 1.51 17.73 -5.46
C SER A 204 0.32 17.89 -6.44
N PRO A 205 -0.23 16.80 -7.01
CA PRO A 205 -1.46 16.85 -7.79
C PRO A 205 -2.66 17.49 -7.09
N TYR A 206 -2.74 17.35 -5.76
CA TYR A 206 -3.83 17.90 -4.96
C TYR A 206 -3.63 19.37 -4.56
N LEU A 207 -2.39 19.87 -4.56
CA LEU A 207 -2.02 21.25 -4.19
C LEU A 207 -2.53 21.68 -2.80
N TRP A 208 -2.67 20.75 -1.86
CA TRP A 208 -3.19 21.03 -0.51
C TRP A 208 -2.36 22.06 0.26
N ASP A 209 -1.05 22.09 0.00
CA ASP A 209 -0.13 23.06 0.60
C ASP A 209 -0.37 24.51 0.17
N THR A 210 -1.17 24.72 -0.88
CA THR A 210 -1.47 26.05 -1.41
C THR A 210 -2.72 26.67 -0.79
N ALA A 211 -3.46 25.94 0.06
CA ALA A 211 -4.77 26.36 0.54
C ALA A 211 -4.74 27.39 1.69
N GLY A 212 -3.55 27.73 2.19
CA GLY A 212 -3.34 28.75 3.20
C GLY A 212 -2.17 28.45 4.12
N THR A 213 -1.94 29.33 5.10
CA THR A 213 -0.86 29.20 6.09
C THR A 213 -1.27 28.43 7.34
N ALA A 214 -2.56 28.08 7.46
CA ALA A 214 -3.03 27.25 8.55
C ALA A 214 -2.30 25.91 8.55
N ASP A 215 -2.03 25.43 9.74
CA ASP A 215 -1.22 24.24 9.98
C ASP A 215 -1.77 22.97 9.29
N LEU A 216 -3.09 22.88 9.12
CA LEU A 216 -3.78 21.82 8.38
C LEU A 216 -3.32 21.72 6.91
N PHE A 217 -2.91 22.84 6.31
CA PHE A 217 -2.53 22.97 4.90
C PHE A 217 -1.02 23.05 4.73
N ALA A 218 -0.34 23.91 5.50
CA ALA A 218 1.09 24.18 5.37
C ALA A 218 1.97 22.92 5.54
N ARG A 219 1.50 21.95 6.34
CA ARG A 219 2.21 20.69 6.60
C ARG A 219 2.46 19.81 5.38
N TRP A 220 1.71 20.01 4.30
CA TRP A 220 1.81 19.26 3.06
C TRP A 220 2.96 19.73 2.15
N ASN A 221 3.70 20.77 2.57
CA ASN A 221 4.93 21.18 1.94
C ASN A 221 6.14 20.64 2.71
N SER A 222 6.87 19.72 2.09
CA SER A 222 8.04 19.09 2.69
C SER A 222 9.33 19.88 2.47
N SER A 223 9.30 21.19 2.30
CA SER A 223 10.49 22.03 2.10
C SER A 223 11.11 22.52 3.41
N VAL A 224 12.38 22.91 3.36
CA VAL A 224 13.08 23.63 4.43
C VAL A 224 12.60 25.08 4.47
N THR A 225 11.92 25.45 5.55
CA THR A 225 11.42 26.83 5.76
C THR A 225 11.76 27.38 7.14
N GLY A 226 12.23 26.54 8.06
CA GLY A 226 12.66 26.88 9.41
C GLY A 226 14.13 26.56 9.67
N ALA A 227 14.59 26.90 10.88
CA ALA A 227 15.98 26.66 11.30
C ALA A 227 16.30 25.18 11.58
N SER A 228 15.29 24.35 11.85
CA SER A 228 15.42 22.93 12.13
C SER A 228 14.16 22.17 11.70
N ALA A 229 14.23 20.83 11.66
CA ALA A 229 13.07 20.00 11.38
C ALA A 229 11.94 20.15 12.42
N ALA A 230 12.27 20.52 13.66
CA ALA A 230 11.28 20.84 14.70
C ALA A 230 10.60 22.21 14.49
N ALA A 231 11.07 23.02 13.54
CA ALA A 231 10.55 24.35 13.23
C ALA A 231 9.83 24.41 11.87
N ASP A 232 9.75 23.31 11.13
CA ASP A 232 9.05 23.22 9.85
C ASP A 232 8.56 21.80 9.53
N TYR A 233 8.15 21.57 8.28
CA TYR A 233 7.56 20.33 7.81
C TYR A 233 8.44 19.59 6.80
N ARG A 234 9.75 19.87 6.78
CA ARG A 234 10.68 19.32 5.78
C ARG A 234 10.73 17.78 5.71
N ASN A 235 10.33 17.14 6.79
CA ASN A 235 10.31 15.70 7.01
C ASN A 235 8.89 15.08 6.93
N THR A 236 7.85 15.85 6.59
CA THR A 236 6.49 15.31 6.45
C THR A 236 6.47 14.08 5.55
N ILE A 237 7.23 14.10 4.45
CA ILE A 237 7.40 12.98 3.53
C ILE A 237 7.74 11.65 4.23
N ASN A 238 8.55 11.69 5.30
CA ASN A 238 9.01 10.50 6.02
C ASN A 238 7.96 9.99 7.02
N THR A 239 6.93 10.78 7.33
CA THR A 239 5.84 10.40 8.24
C THR A 239 4.70 9.63 7.55
N PHE A 240 4.79 9.46 6.23
CA PHE A 240 3.88 8.70 5.36
C PHE A 240 4.61 7.56 4.64
N GLY A 241 3.85 6.61 4.10
CA GLY A 241 4.35 5.43 3.40
C GLY A 241 4.53 4.24 4.34
N TRP A 242 3.70 4.15 5.38
CA TRP A 242 3.77 3.11 6.39
C TRP A 242 2.49 2.28 6.39
N VAL A 243 2.58 1.04 6.86
CA VAL A 243 1.41 0.31 7.35
C VAL A 243 0.92 0.96 8.64
N VAL A 244 -0.38 1.24 8.73
CA VAL A 244 -1.04 1.85 9.88
C VAL A 244 -2.00 0.86 10.51
N GLU A 245 -1.84 0.59 11.80
CA GLU A 245 -2.76 -0.25 12.55
C GLU A 245 -3.86 0.58 13.23
N ILE A 246 -5.10 0.12 13.08
CA ILE A 246 -6.31 0.69 13.67
C ILE A 246 -7.04 -0.42 14.43
N ASP A 247 -7.46 -0.15 15.67
CA ASP A 247 -8.37 -1.03 16.40
C ASP A 247 -9.83 -0.63 16.13
N PRO A 248 -10.59 -1.41 15.34
CA PRO A 248 -11.97 -1.08 15.02
C PRO A 248 -12.91 -1.22 16.23
N PHE A 249 -12.56 -2.03 17.24
CA PHE A 249 -13.38 -2.24 18.43
C PHE A 249 -13.14 -1.21 19.53
N ALA A 250 -12.06 -0.42 19.42
CA ALA A 250 -11.73 0.69 20.30
C ALA A 250 -11.77 2.03 19.52
N PRO A 251 -12.95 2.64 19.32
CA PRO A 251 -13.13 3.82 18.47
C PRO A 251 -12.37 5.07 18.96
N ASP A 252 -12.00 5.12 20.23
CA ASP A 252 -11.21 6.22 20.81
C ASP A 252 -9.69 5.93 20.81
N SER A 253 -9.25 4.76 20.36
CA SER A 253 -7.82 4.39 20.36
C SER A 253 -7.02 5.20 19.34
N THR A 254 -5.78 5.55 19.65
CA THR A 254 -4.86 6.21 18.71
C THR A 254 -4.32 5.19 17.70
N PRO A 255 -4.48 5.39 16.37
CA PRO A 255 -3.84 4.55 15.37
C PRO A 255 -2.30 4.63 15.44
N ALA A 256 -1.60 3.59 14.97
CA ALA A 256 -0.14 3.52 15.02
C ALA A 256 0.49 3.23 13.65
N LYS A 257 1.47 4.05 13.25
CA LYS A 257 2.37 3.76 12.12
C LYS A 257 3.37 2.69 12.56
N ARG A 258 3.33 1.49 11.97
CA ARG A 258 4.17 0.35 12.37
C ARG A 258 5.49 0.35 11.59
N THR A 259 6.50 1.07 12.08
CA THR A 259 7.70 1.33 11.27
C THR A 259 8.56 0.10 11.01
N ALA A 260 8.41 -0.97 11.80
CA ALA A 260 9.15 -2.22 11.59
C ALA A 260 8.84 -2.89 10.24
N LEU A 261 7.70 -2.55 9.63
CA LEU A 261 7.26 -3.05 8.32
C LEU A 261 7.90 -2.29 7.15
N GLY A 262 8.70 -1.25 7.42
CA GLY A 262 9.41 -0.46 6.41
C GLY A 262 8.56 0.62 5.74
N ARG A 263 9.22 1.57 5.08
CA ARG A 263 8.58 2.71 4.42
C ARG A 263 8.70 2.65 2.89
N PHE A 264 7.57 2.61 2.21
CA PHE A 264 7.44 2.58 0.76
C PHE A 264 5.97 2.81 0.34
N ASN A 265 5.62 2.61 -0.94
CA ASN A 265 4.22 2.72 -1.39
C ASN A 265 3.54 1.38 -1.08
N HIS A 266 3.08 1.19 0.15
CA HIS A 266 2.46 -0.07 0.53
C HIS A 266 1.14 -0.21 -0.18
N GLU A 267 1.01 -1.22 -1.03
CA GLU A 267 -0.29 -1.60 -1.55
C GLU A 267 -1.17 -2.14 -0.39
N GLY A 268 -0.69 -3.20 0.27
CA GLY A 268 -1.39 -3.92 1.31
C GLY A 268 -0.44 -4.70 2.22
N ALA A 269 -1.00 -5.39 3.21
CA ALA A 269 -0.26 -6.07 4.27
C ALA A 269 -0.89 -7.45 4.54
N TRP A 270 -0.52 -8.45 3.76
CA TRP A 270 -1.18 -9.75 3.78
C TRP A 270 -0.56 -10.69 4.81
N PRO A 271 -1.28 -10.99 5.91
CA PRO A 271 -0.77 -11.91 6.91
C PRO A 271 -0.73 -13.34 6.35
N ALA A 272 0.33 -14.07 6.66
CA ALA A 272 0.27 -15.52 6.63
C ALA A 272 -0.69 -16.03 7.72
N GLU A 273 -1.12 -17.29 7.62
CA GLU A 273 -1.90 -17.90 8.68
C GLU A 273 -1.15 -17.85 10.02
N ALA A 274 -1.78 -17.23 11.02
CA ALA A 274 -1.19 -17.12 12.34
C ALA A 274 -1.26 -18.47 13.07
N VAL A 275 -0.10 -18.97 13.49
CA VAL A 275 0.01 -20.23 14.26
C VAL A 275 0.47 -19.92 15.67
N ALA A 276 -0.30 -20.34 16.68
CA ALA A 276 0.05 -20.06 18.07
C ALA A 276 1.44 -20.61 18.41
N GLY A 277 2.25 -19.80 19.09
CA GLY A 277 3.64 -20.11 19.40
C GLY A 277 4.63 -19.91 18.24
N LYS A 278 4.19 -19.35 17.10
CA LYS A 278 5.05 -18.95 15.97
C LYS A 278 5.03 -17.43 15.76
N PRO A 279 6.03 -16.87 15.08
CA PRO A 279 6.01 -15.49 14.62
C PRO A 279 4.81 -15.19 13.71
N ILE A 280 4.39 -13.93 13.68
CA ILE A 280 3.54 -13.35 12.65
C ILE A 280 4.39 -13.06 11.43
N VAL A 281 3.85 -13.37 10.25
CA VAL A 281 4.48 -13.08 8.96
C VAL A 281 3.50 -12.22 8.15
N ILE A 282 4.00 -11.15 7.54
CA ILE A 282 3.23 -10.24 6.68
C ILE A 282 3.99 -10.03 5.37
N TYR A 283 3.33 -10.27 4.24
CA TYR A 283 3.86 -9.97 2.90
C TYR A 283 3.32 -8.63 2.42
N MET A 284 4.16 -7.84 1.74
CA MET A 284 3.84 -6.47 1.31
C MET A 284 4.42 -6.20 -0.08
N GLY A 285 3.61 -5.63 -0.96
CA GLY A 285 4.04 -5.10 -2.26
C GLY A 285 4.35 -3.61 -2.15
N ASP A 286 5.35 -3.15 -2.90
CA ASP A 286 5.65 -1.73 -3.11
C ASP A 286 5.17 -1.32 -4.50
N ASP A 287 3.98 -0.73 -4.60
CA ASP A 287 3.40 -0.38 -5.89
C ASP A 287 4.13 0.81 -6.53
N SER A 288 5.18 0.45 -7.27
CA SER A 288 5.80 1.29 -8.26
C SER A 288 6.56 0.43 -9.24
N ARG A 289 6.72 0.96 -10.45
CA ARG A 289 7.49 0.26 -11.50
C ARG A 289 8.92 0.06 -11.03
N ASN A 290 9.39 -1.17 -11.13
CA ASN A 290 10.74 -1.61 -10.75
C ASN A 290 11.05 -1.49 -9.24
N GLU A 291 10.03 -1.46 -8.37
CA GLU A 291 10.19 -1.59 -6.92
C GLU A 291 9.96 -3.06 -6.48
N TYR A 292 9.77 -3.32 -5.19
CA TYR A 292 10.08 -4.63 -4.60
C TYR A 292 8.93 -5.30 -3.85
N ILE A 293 9.09 -6.61 -3.61
CA ILE A 293 8.24 -7.39 -2.71
C ILE A 293 8.97 -7.58 -1.38
N TYR A 294 8.27 -7.33 -0.27
CA TYR A 294 8.80 -7.39 1.09
C TYR A 294 8.08 -8.43 1.95
N LYS A 295 8.76 -8.87 3.01
CA LYS A 295 8.24 -9.75 4.06
C LYS A 295 8.68 -9.24 5.43
N PHE A 296 7.75 -9.10 6.35
CA PHE A 296 8.03 -8.86 7.76
C PHE A 296 7.80 -10.14 8.57
N VAL A 297 8.69 -10.41 9.53
CA VAL A 297 8.55 -11.50 10.50
C VAL A 297 8.70 -10.93 11.91
N SER A 298 7.69 -11.11 12.76
CA SER A 298 7.73 -10.61 14.13
C SER A 298 8.80 -11.30 14.96
N LYS A 299 9.40 -10.58 15.90
CA LYS A 299 10.31 -11.16 16.89
C LYS A 299 9.55 -11.95 17.94
N ALA A 300 8.40 -11.44 18.37
CA ALA A 300 7.53 -12.12 19.31
C ALA A 300 6.73 -13.23 18.62
N ASN A 301 6.50 -14.33 19.33
CA ASN A 301 5.54 -15.33 18.91
C ASN A 301 4.12 -14.87 19.26
N TRP A 302 3.19 -15.17 18.35
CA TRP A 302 1.77 -14.93 18.57
C TRP A 302 1.20 -15.93 19.58
N ASP A 303 0.29 -15.44 20.42
CA ASP A 303 -0.46 -16.24 21.40
C ASP A 303 -1.95 -16.08 21.13
N ALA A 304 -2.72 -17.17 21.20
CA ALA A 304 -4.18 -17.10 21.07
C ALA A 304 -4.83 -16.21 22.14
N ALA A 305 -4.17 -16.04 23.31
CA ALA A 305 -4.58 -15.09 24.33
C ALA A 305 -4.50 -13.62 23.88
N ASP A 306 -3.86 -13.31 22.75
CA ASP A 306 -3.80 -11.96 22.20
C ASP A 306 -5.06 -11.55 21.45
N ILE A 307 -5.97 -12.48 21.15
CA ILE A 307 -7.26 -12.20 20.51
C ILE A 307 -8.04 -11.15 21.31
N GLY A 308 -8.43 -10.06 20.65
CA GLY A 308 -9.20 -8.97 21.25
C GLY A 308 -8.39 -7.99 22.12
N LYS A 309 -7.05 -8.14 22.20
CA LYS A 309 -6.19 -7.16 22.89
C LYS A 309 -5.84 -5.93 22.05
N GLY A 310 -6.30 -5.85 20.81
CA GLY A 310 -6.21 -4.65 19.98
C GLY A 310 -4.77 -4.16 19.80
N MET A 311 -4.57 -2.85 19.95
CA MET A 311 -3.28 -2.19 19.78
C MET A 311 -2.14 -2.74 20.65
N ALA A 312 -2.44 -3.36 21.81
CA ALA A 312 -1.42 -3.95 22.68
C ALA A 312 -0.80 -5.23 22.09
N ALA A 313 -1.61 -6.08 21.46
CA ALA A 313 -1.12 -7.22 20.70
C ALA A 313 -0.37 -6.78 19.45
N GLY A 314 -0.87 -5.72 18.80
CA GLY A 314 -0.19 -5.04 17.71
C GLY A 314 1.22 -4.57 18.09
N ALA A 315 1.37 -3.86 19.21
CA ALA A 315 2.69 -3.42 19.69
C ALA A 315 3.62 -4.60 20.00
N LYS A 316 3.10 -5.67 20.61
CA LYS A 316 3.87 -6.90 20.87
C LYS A 316 4.42 -7.52 19.57
N CYS A 317 3.62 -7.58 18.51
CA CYS A 317 3.95 -8.35 17.31
C CYS A 317 4.51 -7.52 16.15
N LEU A 318 4.17 -6.23 16.04
CA LEU A 318 4.45 -5.41 14.86
C LEU A 318 5.48 -4.29 15.10
N ASP A 319 5.89 -4.04 16.35
CA ASP A 319 6.93 -3.03 16.64
C ASP A 319 8.36 -3.60 16.62
N GLU A 320 8.51 -4.92 16.75
CA GLU A 320 9.81 -5.60 16.73
C GLU A 320 9.78 -6.85 15.85
N GLY A 321 10.73 -6.95 14.94
CA GLY A 321 10.87 -8.07 14.01
C GLY A 321 11.97 -7.82 12.99
N THR A 322 11.92 -8.56 11.90
CA THR A 322 12.87 -8.46 10.80
C THR A 322 12.13 -8.23 9.50
N LEU A 323 12.54 -7.18 8.77
CA LEU A 323 12.08 -6.91 7.41
C LEU A 323 13.03 -7.60 6.42
N TYR A 324 12.46 -8.18 5.38
CA TYR A 324 13.16 -8.83 4.28
C TYR A 324 12.65 -8.29 2.95
N VAL A 325 13.47 -8.43 1.91
CA VAL A 325 13.09 -8.14 0.51
C VAL A 325 13.40 -9.34 -0.39
N ALA A 326 12.56 -9.58 -1.40
CA ALA A 326 12.66 -10.74 -2.26
C ALA A 326 13.78 -10.62 -3.32
N LYS A 327 14.43 -11.75 -3.59
CA LYS A 327 15.17 -12.03 -4.82
C LYS A 327 14.60 -13.28 -5.48
N PHE A 328 14.17 -13.15 -6.72
CA PHE A 328 13.71 -14.24 -7.57
C PHE A 328 14.82 -14.65 -8.55
N ASN A 329 15.26 -15.91 -8.46
CA ASN A 329 16.28 -16.48 -9.35
C ASN A 329 15.62 -17.14 -10.56
N ALA A 330 16.29 -17.10 -11.71
CA ALA A 330 15.75 -17.58 -12.99
C ALA A 330 15.43 -19.09 -13.04
N ASP A 331 15.89 -19.88 -12.08
CA ASP A 331 15.64 -21.32 -11.96
C ASP A 331 14.35 -21.66 -11.18
N GLY A 332 13.54 -20.66 -10.84
CA GLY A 332 12.33 -20.83 -10.03
C GLY A 332 12.60 -20.93 -8.53
N THR A 333 13.84 -20.70 -8.08
CA THR A 333 14.16 -20.53 -6.65
C THR A 333 14.19 -19.05 -6.27
N GLY A 334 14.05 -18.75 -4.99
CA GLY A 334 14.13 -17.39 -4.48
C GLY A 334 14.65 -17.32 -3.06
N THR A 335 15.04 -16.11 -2.64
CA THR A 335 15.54 -15.84 -1.30
C THR A 335 14.95 -14.55 -0.73
N TRP A 336 14.71 -14.55 0.57
CA TRP A 336 14.40 -13.37 1.37
C TRP A 336 15.70 -12.82 1.94
N VAL A 337 16.07 -11.60 1.55
CA VAL A 337 17.28 -10.93 2.02
C VAL A 337 16.95 -9.99 3.17
N GLU A 338 17.59 -10.19 4.32
CA GLU A 338 17.36 -9.41 5.54
C GLU A 338 17.79 -7.93 5.37
N LEU A 339 16.92 -7.01 5.80
CA LEU A 339 17.14 -5.57 5.83
C LEU A 339 17.41 -5.06 7.26
N SER A 340 18.57 -5.45 7.80
CA SER A 340 19.00 -5.04 9.14
C SER A 340 20.31 -4.26 9.09
N PHE A 341 20.39 -3.20 9.88
CA PHE A 341 21.60 -2.41 10.04
C PHE A 341 22.78 -3.27 10.49
N GLY A 342 23.94 -3.09 9.85
CA GLY A 342 25.15 -3.89 10.06
C GLY A 342 25.18 -5.24 9.33
N LYS A 343 24.16 -5.57 8.52
CA LYS A 343 24.12 -6.76 7.67
C LYS A 343 24.00 -6.39 6.20
N ASN A 344 24.47 -7.27 5.31
CA ASN A 344 24.29 -7.15 3.86
C ASN A 344 24.72 -5.79 3.26
N GLY A 345 25.73 -5.15 3.87
CA GLY A 345 26.22 -3.82 3.46
C GLY A 345 25.33 -2.65 3.87
N LEU A 346 24.34 -2.85 4.75
CA LEU A 346 23.45 -1.83 5.28
C LEU A 346 24.07 -1.16 6.51
N ASP A 347 25.11 -0.37 6.31
CA ASP A 347 25.80 0.35 7.39
C ASP A 347 26.27 1.74 6.96
N GLY A 348 26.92 2.46 7.88
CA GLY A 348 27.39 3.83 7.66
C GLY A 348 28.53 3.98 6.66
N THR A 349 29.10 2.87 6.16
CA THR A 349 30.18 2.87 5.16
C THR A 349 29.68 2.61 3.74
N ASN A 350 28.39 2.32 3.57
CA ASN A 350 27.81 2.03 2.27
C ASN A 350 27.89 3.25 1.31
N ALA A 351 28.42 3.02 0.11
CA ALA A 351 28.64 4.06 -0.89
C ALA A 351 27.36 4.54 -1.61
N THR A 352 26.34 3.68 -1.71
CA THR A 352 25.03 4.04 -2.29
C THR A 352 24.25 4.92 -1.33
N TYR A 353 24.20 4.52 -0.06
CA TYR A 353 23.54 5.27 1.01
C TYR A 353 24.10 4.86 2.37
N ALA A 354 24.80 5.78 3.04
CA ALA A 354 25.37 5.54 4.37
C ALA A 354 24.28 5.52 5.45
N PHE A 355 23.78 4.34 5.81
CA PHE A 355 22.76 4.16 6.83
C PHE A 355 23.30 4.51 8.22
N ALA A 356 22.52 5.20 9.04
CA ALA A 356 22.96 5.57 10.39
C ALA A 356 22.61 4.52 11.45
N ASP A 357 21.42 3.92 11.32
CA ASP A 357 20.86 2.93 12.25
C ASP A 357 19.70 2.16 11.58
N GLN A 358 19.00 1.32 12.34
CA GLN A 358 17.85 0.55 11.84
C GLN A 358 16.65 1.44 11.45
N GLY A 359 16.45 2.57 12.12
CA GLY A 359 15.39 3.51 11.77
C GLY A 359 15.64 4.11 10.39
N ASP A 360 16.88 4.49 10.10
CA ASP A 360 17.32 4.97 8.78
C ASP A 360 17.15 3.91 7.68
N VAL A 361 17.46 2.64 7.97
CA VAL A 361 17.21 1.51 7.05
C VAL A 361 15.72 1.38 6.72
N LEU A 362 14.83 1.47 7.72
CA LEU A 362 13.40 1.28 7.51
C LEU A 362 12.72 2.49 6.83
N ILE A 363 13.13 3.72 7.17
CA ILE A 363 12.67 4.95 6.49
C ILE A 363 13.09 4.95 5.01
N ASN A 364 14.23 4.34 4.72
CA ASN A 364 14.82 4.21 3.39
C ASN A 364 14.83 2.76 2.88
N ALA A 365 13.80 1.97 3.18
CA ALA A 365 13.72 0.54 2.86
C ALA A 365 13.95 0.25 1.37
N ARG A 366 13.47 1.15 0.49
CA ARG A 366 13.75 1.11 -0.95
C ARG A 366 15.25 1.15 -1.24
N LEU A 367 16.01 2.06 -0.63
CA LEU A 367 17.47 2.16 -0.81
C LEU A 367 18.20 0.95 -0.22
N ALA A 368 17.69 0.39 0.89
CA ALA A 368 18.21 -0.85 1.43
C ALA A 368 17.99 -2.02 0.44
N GLY A 369 16.83 -2.08 -0.22
CA GLY A 369 16.53 -3.01 -1.31
C GLY A 369 17.51 -2.90 -2.48
N ASP A 370 17.86 -1.69 -2.90
CA ASP A 370 18.86 -1.45 -3.96
C ASP A 370 20.23 -2.01 -3.55
N VAL A 371 20.66 -1.72 -2.33
CA VAL A 371 21.97 -2.14 -1.81
C VAL A 371 22.08 -3.65 -1.76
N VAL A 372 21.03 -4.33 -1.31
CA VAL A 372 21.06 -5.80 -1.24
C VAL A 372 20.76 -6.46 -2.57
N GLY A 373 20.38 -5.71 -3.61
CA GLY A 373 20.13 -6.19 -4.96
C GLY A 373 18.80 -6.93 -5.13
N ALA A 374 17.73 -6.46 -4.48
CA ALA A 374 16.39 -6.99 -4.65
C ALA A 374 15.94 -7.07 -6.13
N THR A 375 15.06 -8.02 -6.46
CA THR A 375 14.54 -8.15 -7.83
C THR A 375 13.54 -7.03 -8.10
N LYS A 376 13.79 -6.23 -9.15
CA LYS A 376 12.90 -5.15 -9.60
C LYS A 376 11.66 -5.72 -10.28
N MET A 377 10.49 -5.43 -9.71
CA MET A 377 9.22 -6.06 -10.10
C MET A 377 8.34 -5.13 -10.95
N ASP A 378 7.46 -5.73 -11.75
CA ASP A 378 6.43 -5.04 -12.52
C ASP A 378 5.23 -4.64 -11.65
N ARG A 379 5.40 -3.60 -10.83
CA ARG A 379 4.35 -3.02 -9.94
C ARG A 379 3.65 -4.06 -9.03
N PRO A 380 4.29 -4.48 -7.93
CA PRO A 380 3.66 -5.29 -6.91
C PRO A 380 2.43 -4.61 -6.29
N GLU A 381 1.24 -5.10 -6.61
CA GLU A 381 -0.03 -4.69 -6.02
C GLU A 381 -0.49 -5.76 -5.00
N TRP A 382 -1.73 -6.25 -5.07
CA TRP A 382 -2.27 -7.08 -4.01
C TRP A 382 -1.62 -8.46 -3.89
N GLY A 383 -1.43 -8.87 -2.64
CA GLY A 383 -1.11 -10.24 -2.27
C GLY A 383 -2.31 -11.05 -1.81
N ALA A 384 -2.16 -12.37 -1.75
CA ALA A 384 -3.06 -13.26 -1.02
C ALA A 384 -2.34 -14.53 -0.59
N VAL A 385 -2.65 -15.06 0.59
CA VAL A 385 -2.09 -16.31 1.11
C VAL A 385 -3.18 -17.37 1.07
N HIS A 386 -2.90 -18.48 0.38
CA HIS A 386 -3.85 -19.57 0.25
C HIS A 386 -4.07 -20.23 1.63
N PRO A 387 -5.32 -20.36 2.10
CA PRO A 387 -5.66 -20.66 3.51
C PRO A 387 -5.39 -22.09 3.97
N THR A 388 -4.78 -22.95 3.14
CA THR A 388 -4.59 -24.37 3.47
C THR A 388 -3.23 -24.93 3.08
N ASN A 389 -2.56 -24.34 2.08
CA ASN A 389 -1.23 -24.78 1.66
C ASN A 389 -0.13 -23.72 1.92
N GLY A 390 -0.51 -22.51 2.32
CA GLY A 390 0.41 -21.40 2.64
C GLY A 390 1.13 -20.80 1.45
N GLU A 391 0.72 -21.13 0.21
CA GLU A 391 1.28 -20.50 -0.98
C GLU A 391 0.82 -19.06 -1.08
N VAL A 392 1.73 -18.18 -1.50
CA VAL A 392 1.50 -16.75 -1.55
C VAL A 392 1.45 -16.33 -3.01
N TYR A 393 0.51 -15.44 -3.31
CA TYR A 393 0.26 -14.89 -4.64
C TYR A 393 0.44 -13.39 -4.53
N MET A 394 0.94 -12.75 -5.58
CA MET A 394 1.00 -11.30 -5.68
C MET A 394 0.81 -10.86 -7.13
N THR A 395 -0.02 -9.84 -7.32
CA THR A 395 -0.19 -9.20 -8.63
C THR A 395 1.00 -8.33 -8.97
N LEU A 396 1.35 -8.38 -10.25
CA LEU A 396 2.36 -7.57 -10.91
C LEU A 396 1.65 -6.90 -12.09
N THR A 397 0.98 -5.78 -11.78
CA THR A 397 -0.16 -5.28 -12.56
C THR A 397 0.21 -4.82 -13.97
N ASN A 398 1.36 -4.17 -14.12
CA ASN A 398 1.91 -3.74 -15.41
C ASN A 398 3.25 -3.03 -15.23
N ASN A 399 3.96 -2.87 -16.35
CA ASN A 399 5.12 -2.00 -16.43
C ASN A 399 5.25 -1.44 -17.85
N ASN A 400 5.71 -0.20 -17.99
CA ASN A 400 5.84 0.44 -19.30
C ASN A 400 7.29 0.55 -19.78
N ASP A 401 7.47 0.83 -21.06
CA ASP A 401 8.78 0.89 -21.72
C ASP A 401 9.74 1.97 -21.16
N ALA A 402 9.22 2.97 -20.45
CA ALA A 402 10.05 3.92 -19.70
C ALA A 402 10.86 3.25 -18.59
N ASN A 403 10.41 2.11 -18.06
CA ASN A 403 11.02 1.39 -16.94
C ASN A 403 11.39 -0.07 -17.28
N ARG A 404 10.53 -0.83 -17.94
CA ARG A 404 10.81 -2.16 -18.48
C ARG A 404 11.16 -2.02 -19.96
N VAL A 405 12.43 -1.87 -20.27
CA VAL A 405 12.92 -1.57 -21.63
C VAL A 405 13.09 -2.84 -22.46
N SER A 406 13.14 -2.69 -23.79
CA SER A 406 13.41 -3.80 -24.72
C SER A 406 14.61 -4.66 -24.29
N PRO A 407 14.58 -5.99 -24.49
CA PRO A 407 15.72 -6.88 -24.22
C PRO A 407 17.02 -6.44 -24.91
N THR A 408 16.89 -5.78 -26.06
CA THR A 408 18.02 -5.28 -26.86
C THR A 408 18.49 -3.87 -26.47
N ALA A 409 17.77 -3.16 -25.60
CA ALA A 409 18.14 -1.82 -25.16
C ALA A 409 19.32 -1.83 -24.18
N THR A 410 19.96 -0.69 -23.98
CA THR A 410 20.88 -0.47 -22.84
C THR A 410 20.08 0.19 -21.71
N ALA A 411 19.81 -0.55 -20.63
CA ALA A 411 19.08 -0.01 -19.49
C ALA A 411 19.91 1.08 -18.79
N THR A 412 19.27 2.20 -18.45
CA THR A 412 19.89 3.33 -17.75
C THR A 412 19.12 3.69 -16.48
N GLY A 413 19.82 4.23 -15.49
CA GLY A 413 19.21 4.63 -14.22
C GLY A 413 18.43 3.49 -13.56
N ARG A 414 17.12 3.66 -13.40
CA ARG A 414 16.24 2.67 -12.79
C ARG A 414 15.65 1.64 -13.75
N GLN A 415 15.88 1.78 -15.06
CA GLN A 415 15.38 0.84 -16.06
C GLN A 415 15.85 -0.58 -15.80
N ALA A 416 15.01 -1.54 -16.20
CA ALA A 416 15.28 -2.96 -16.14
C ALA A 416 14.88 -3.60 -17.48
N LYS A 417 15.61 -4.64 -17.88
CA LYS A 417 15.21 -5.53 -18.99
C LYS A 417 14.27 -6.62 -18.46
N PRO A 418 13.51 -7.33 -19.31
CA PRO A 418 12.83 -8.54 -18.89
C PRO A 418 13.80 -9.52 -18.21
N ASP A 419 13.27 -10.22 -17.20
CA ASP A 419 13.92 -11.30 -16.48
C ASP A 419 12.89 -12.40 -16.21
N ALA A 420 13.28 -13.53 -15.62
CA ALA A 420 12.36 -14.65 -15.44
C ALA A 420 11.11 -14.29 -14.62
N ALA A 421 11.23 -13.39 -13.64
CA ALA A 421 10.12 -12.98 -12.78
C ALA A 421 9.27 -11.86 -13.40
N ASN A 422 9.76 -11.21 -14.46
CA ASN A 422 9.09 -10.14 -15.20
C ASN A 422 9.35 -10.33 -16.71
N PRO A 423 8.76 -11.37 -17.32
CA PRO A 423 9.36 -11.96 -18.52
C PRO A 423 8.86 -11.37 -19.84
N ARG A 424 8.00 -10.34 -19.81
CA ARG A 424 7.36 -9.81 -21.02
C ARG A 424 7.84 -8.41 -21.39
N TYR A 425 8.09 -8.21 -22.68
CA TYR A 425 8.19 -6.91 -23.33
C TYR A 425 7.55 -7.02 -24.72
N TYR A 426 6.44 -6.32 -24.95
CA TYR A 426 5.72 -6.33 -26.23
C TYR A 426 5.00 -5.00 -26.46
N GLU A 427 4.39 -4.87 -27.64
CA GLU A 427 3.52 -3.75 -28.00
C GLU A 427 2.07 -4.24 -28.03
N ASP A 428 1.21 -3.54 -27.31
CA ASP A 428 -0.24 -3.72 -27.27
C ASP A 428 -0.89 -2.43 -27.80
N LEU A 429 -2.02 -2.56 -28.51
CA LEU A 429 -2.74 -1.42 -29.05
C LEU A 429 -4.08 -1.26 -28.33
N LYS A 430 -4.23 -0.13 -27.65
CA LYS A 430 -5.52 0.34 -27.14
C LYS A 430 -6.15 1.27 -28.16
N GLY A 431 -7.09 0.78 -28.95
CA GLY A 431 -7.58 1.44 -30.15
C GLY A 431 -6.43 1.79 -31.11
N ALA A 432 -6.07 3.07 -31.20
CA ALA A 432 -4.94 3.54 -32.01
C ALA A 432 -3.69 3.92 -31.18
N SER A 433 -3.75 3.80 -29.86
CA SER A 433 -2.65 4.16 -28.96
C SER A 433 -1.76 2.97 -28.65
N SER A 434 -0.47 3.12 -28.92
CA SER A 434 0.55 2.11 -28.63
C SER A 434 0.95 2.10 -27.16
N GLN A 435 0.98 0.91 -26.57
CA GLN A 435 1.45 0.65 -25.21
C GLN A 435 2.59 -0.36 -25.27
N LYS A 436 3.75 -0.01 -24.71
CA LYS A 436 4.96 -0.83 -24.77
C LYS A 436 5.46 -1.19 -23.38
N GLY A 437 6.09 -2.35 -23.25
CA GLY A 437 6.55 -2.92 -21.99
C GLY A 437 5.77 -4.20 -21.66
N ASN A 438 5.24 -4.30 -20.46
CA ASN A 438 4.32 -5.33 -20.00
C ASN A 438 2.97 -4.68 -19.63
N PRO A 439 2.13 -4.29 -20.60
CA PRO A 439 0.89 -3.57 -20.32
C PRO A 439 -0.16 -4.38 -19.56
N ASN A 440 -0.15 -5.72 -19.67
CA ASN A 440 -1.27 -6.54 -19.15
C ASN A 440 -1.00 -7.28 -17.84
N GLY A 441 0.24 -7.25 -17.33
CA GLY A 441 0.56 -7.79 -16.01
C GLY A 441 0.41 -9.30 -15.82
N HIS A 442 0.72 -9.77 -14.62
CA HIS A 442 0.72 -11.18 -14.26
C HIS A 442 0.60 -11.37 -12.75
N ILE A 443 0.38 -12.60 -12.31
CA ILE A 443 0.33 -13.00 -10.89
C ILE A 443 1.52 -13.92 -10.64
N ILE A 444 2.46 -13.49 -9.82
CA ILE A 444 3.55 -14.33 -9.33
C ILE A 444 3.10 -15.11 -8.10
N ARG A 445 3.57 -16.35 -7.96
CA ARG A 445 3.23 -17.23 -6.84
C ARG A 445 4.47 -17.89 -6.28
N TRP A 446 4.55 -18.04 -4.96
CA TRP A 446 5.65 -18.74 -4.30
C TRP A 446 5.23 -19.56 -3.09
N LYS A 447 6.13 -20.48 -2.71
CA LYS A 447 6.06 -21.31 -1.53
C LYS A 447 7.39 -21.29 -0.81
N GLU A 448 7.35 -20.98 0.48
CA GLU A 448 8.56 -20.99 1.31
C GLU A 448 8.97 -22.41 1.69
N ASP A 449 10.28 -22.60 1.84
CA ASP A 449 10.82 -23.84 2.39
C ASP A 449 10.48 -23.92 3.89
N ALA A 450 9.81 -25.02 4.28
CA ALA A 450 9.39 -25.23 5.66
C ALA A 450 10.57 -25.38 6.64
N ALA A 451 11.74 -25.81 6.17
CA ALA A 451 12.96 -25.93 6.96
C ALA A 451 13.76 -24.62 7.01
N ASP A 452 13.62 -23.76 6.01
CA ASP A 452 14.30 -22.47 5.91
C ASP A 452 13.43 -21.42 5.21
N VAL A 453 12.63 -20.71 6.00
CA VAL A 453 11.68 -19.69 5.54
C VAL A 453 12.34 -18.46 4.89
N THR A 454 13.68 -18.43 4.78
CA THR A 454 14.41 -17.45 3.96
C THR A 454 14.55 -17.89 2.51
N LYS A 455 14.17 -19.12 2.17
CA LYS A 455 14.17 -19.67 0.81
C LYS A 455 12.75 -19.93 0.33
N MET A 456 12.56 -19.85 -0.97
CA MET A 456 11.29 -20.16 -1.61
C MET A 456 11.50 -20.80 -2.98
N THR A 457 10.47 -21.49 -3.46
CA THR A 457 10.27 -21.82 -4.87
C THR A 457 9.13 -20.98 -5.41
N TRP A 458 9.21 -20.54 -6.65
CA TRP A 458 8.23 -19.64 -7.26
C TRP A 458 7.96 -20.01 -8.73
N ASP A 459 6.79 -19.59 -9.21
CA ASP A 459 6.39 -19.61 -10.61
C ASP A 459 5.50 -18.39 -10.92
N VAL A 460 5.22 -18.16 -12.21
CA VAL A 460 4.13 -17.26 -12.61
C VAL A 460 2.86 -18.09 -12.69
N TYR A 461 1.89 -17.77 -11.84
CA TYR A 461 0.62 -18.48 -11.77
C TYR A 461 -0.28 -18.17 -12.98
N LEU A 462 -0.38 -16.90 -13.36
CA LEU A 462 -1.30 -16.44 -14.40
C LEU A 462 -0.78 -15.18 -15.08
N PHE A 463 -0.81 -15.14 -16.41
CA PHE A 463 -0.51 -13.95 -17.21
C PHE A 463 -1.80 -13.30 -17.67
N GLY A 464 -2.00 -12.00 -17.40
CA GLY A 464 -3.05 -11.21 -18.04
C GLY A 464 -2.67 -10.94 -19.49
N ALA A 465 -3.59 -11.15 -20.42
CA ALA A 465 -3.41 -10.95 -21.85
C ALA A 465 -4.78 -10.93 -22.55
N GLN A 466 -4.87 -10.27 -23.70
CA GLN A 466 -6.01 -10.40 -24.61
C GLN A 466 -6.04 -11.82 -25.20
N ALA A 467 -7.21 -12.37 -25.47
CA ALA A 467 -7.37 -13.72 -26.00
C ALA A 467 -6.66 -13.93 -27.35
N ASP A 468 -6.63 -12.91 -28.20
CA ASP A 468 -6.03 -12.94 -29.54
C ASP A 468 -4.55 -12.52 -29.57
N ALA A 469 -3.96 -12.21 -28.42
CA ALA A 469 -2.54 -11.89 -28.32
C ALA A 469 -1.66 -13.09 -28.73
N ALA A 470 -0.43 -12.79 -29.16
CA ALA A 470 0.54 -13.82 -29.56
C ALA A 470 0.80 -14.83 -28.43
N ALA A 471 1.15 -16.07 -28.78
CA ALA A 471 1.29 -17.17 -27.82
C ALA A 471 2.38 -16.94 -26.74
N ASP A 472 3.40 -16.15 -27.04
CA ASP A 472 4.46 -15.72 -26.13
C ASP A 472 4.06 -14.52 -25.24
N VAL A 473 2.87 -13.95 -25.48
CA VAL A 473 2.20 -12.96 -24.63
C VAL A 473 1.08 -13.60 -23.81
N ASN A 474 0.18 -14.34 -24.46
CA ASN A 474 -0.92 -15.10 -23.85
C ASN A 474 -0.48 -16.52 -23.44
N LEU A 475 0.51 -16.57 -22.55
CA LEU A 475 1.08 -17.83 -22.03
C LEU A 475 0.07 -18.66 -21.23
N SER A 476 -0.98 -18.02 -20.71
CA SER A 476 -2.05 -18.68 -19.95
C SER A 476 -3.19 -19.21 -20.82
N SER A 477 -3.10 -19.06 -22.15
CA SER A 477 -4.14 -19.51 -23.10
C SER A 477 -5.53 -18.98 -22.74
N LEU A 478 -5.59 -17.70 -22.34
CA LEU A 478 -6.86 -17.00 -22.09
C LEU A 478 -7.68 -16.93 -23.38
N THR A 479 -8.99 -16.87 -23.20
CA THR A 479 -10.00 -16.81 -24.27
C THR A 479 -10.91 -15.62 -24.02
N ASP A 480 -11.76 -15.24 -24.98
CA ASP A 480 -12.74 -14.15 -24.81
C ASP A 480 -13.69 -14.31 -23.60
N VAL A 481 -13.71 -15.49 -22.96
CA VAL A 481 -14.51 -15.78 -21.76
C VAL A 481 -13.84 -15.27 -20.49
N ASN A 482 -12.51 -15.15 -20.47
CA ASN A 482 -11.73 -14.96 -19.26
C ASN A 482 -10.43 -14.17 -19.47
N ASP A 483 -10.25 -13.53 -20.62
CA ASP A 483 -9.14 -12.63 -20.83
C ASP A 483 -9.30 -11.35 -20.00
N PHE A 484 -8.16 -10.81 -19.59
CA PHE A 484 -8.11 -9.65 -18.70
C PHE A 484 -6.75 -8.99 -18.79
N SER A 485 -6.66 -7.79 -18.25
CA SER A 485 -5.44 -7.00 -18.13
C SER A 485 -5.36 -6.39 -16.75
N SER A 486 -4.14 -6.02 -16.34
CA SER A 486 -3.86 -5.32 -15.08
C SER A 486 -4.54 -5.95 -13.86
N PRO A 487 -4.20 -7.22 -13.52
CA PRO A 487 -4.70 -7.80 -12.29
C PRO A 487 -4.11 -7.00 -11.12
N ASP A 488 -4.98 -6.68 -10.17
CA ASP A 488 -4.70 -5.84 -9.02
C ASP A 488 -5.18 -6.60 -7.77
N GLY A 489 -6.44 -6.41 -7.36
CA GLY A 489 -6.98 -6.98 -6.12
C GLY A 489 -6.97 -8.51 -6.06
N LEU A 490 -6.50 -9.08 -4.96
CA LEU A 490 -6.49 -10.53 -4.71
C LEU A 490 -7.13 -10.89 -3.36
N TYR A 491 -7.96 -11.95 -3.35
CA TYR A 491 -8.48 -12.50 -2.11
C TYR A 491 -8.72 -14.01 -2.18
N PHE A 492 -8.29 -14.76 -1.17
CA PHE A 492 -8.71 -16.13 -0.98
C PHE A 492 -9.91 -16.22 -0.06
N ASP A 493 -10.98 -16.86 -0.52
CA ASP A 493 -12.04 -17.28 0.39
C ASP A 493 -11.67 -18.58 1.14
N LYS A 494 -12.44 -18.91 2.17
CA LYS A 494 -12.18 -20.08 3.04
C LYS A 494 -12.25 -21.44 2.32
N ARG A 495 -12.78 -21.50 1.10
CA ARG A 495 -12.83 -22.71 0.26
C ARG A 495 -11.56 -22.87 -0.59
N GLY A 496 -10.69 -21.85 -0.61
CA GLY A 496 -9.50 -21.81 -1.45
C GLY A 496 -9.75 -21.27 -2.86
N MET A 497 -10.89 -20.63 -3.13
CA MET A 497 -11.09 -19.91 -4.41
C MET A 497 -10.30 -18.60 -4.37
N LEU A 498 -9.52 -18.33 -5.41
CA LEU A 498 -8.86 -17.04 -5.61
C LEU A 498 -9.79 -16.10 -6.38
N TRP A 499 -10.12 -14.97 -5.78
CA TRP A 499 -10.78 -13.85 -6.43
C TRP A 499 -9.72 -12.89 -6.95
N ILE A 500 -9.84 -12.50 -8.22
CA ILE A 500 -8.91 -11.60 -8.92
C ILE A 500 -9.72 -10.40 -9.39
N GLN A 501 -9.31 -9.19 -9.01
CA GLN A 501 -9.90 -7.93 -9.45
C GLN A 501 -8.90 -7.22 -10.35
N THR A 502 -9.38 -6.39 -11.27
CA THR A 502 -8.51 -5.65 -12.21
C THR A 502 -8.69 -4.15 -12.03
N ASP A 503 -7.59 -3.39 -12.02
CA ASP A 503 -7.60 -1.93 -12.23
C ASP A 503 -6.90 -1.61 -13.56
N ASP A 504 -7.68 -1.63 -14.63
CA ASP A 504 -7.15 -1.68 -15.98
C ASP A 504 -7.25 -0.34 -16.73
N GLY A 505 -6.10 0.09 -17.24
CA GLY A 505 -5.98 1.20 -18.17
C GLY A 505 -5.66 0.79 -19.62
N ALA A 506 -5.24 -0.46 -19.84
CA ALA A 506 -4.71 -0.94 -21.11
C ALA A 506 -5.76 -1.58 -22.03
N TYR A 507 -6.71 -2.33 -21.48
CA TYR A 507 -7.66 -3.14 -22.24
C TYR A 507 -9.10 -2.59 -22.19
N THR A 508 -9.26 -1.33 -21.77
CA THR A 508 -10.56 -0.66 -21.61
C THR A 508 -11.25 -0.23 -22.91
N ASP A 509 -10.64 -0.47 -24.07
CA ASP A 509 -11.29 -0.37 -25.37
C ASP A 509 -12.10 -1.64 -25.75
N VAL A 510 -11.91 -2.74 -25.02
CA VAL A 510 -12.64 -4.00 -25.23
C VAL A 510 -13.61 -4.31 -24.09
N THR A 511 -13.18 -4.16 -22.83
CA THR A 511 -13.98 -4.49 -21.65
C THR A 511 -13.77 -3.51 -20.50
N ASN A 512 -14.68 -3.53 -19.51
CA ASN A 512 -14.46 -2.79 -18.27
C ASN A 512 -13.61 -3.60 -17.29
N CYS A 513 -13.10 -2.94 -16.25
CA CYS A 513 -12.57 -3.63 -15.08
C CYS A 513 -13.55 -4.68 -14.55
N MET A 514 -13.03 -5.77 -14.02
CA MET A 514 -13.81 -6.96 -13.70
C MET A 514 -13.31 -7.66 -12.44
N MET A 515 -14.07 -8.68 -12.02
CA MET A 515 -13.67 -9.64 -11.00
C MET A 515 -13.81 -11.06 -11.56
N LEU A 516 -12.72 -11.82 -11.52
CA LEU A 516 -12.65 -13.22 -11.91
C LEU A 516 -12.55 -14.12 -10.66
N ALA A 517 -12.89 -15.39 -10.84
CA ALA A 517 -12.68 -16.43 -9.85
C ALA A 517 -11.83 -17.55 -10.46
N ALA A 518 -10.76 -17.93 -9.77
CA ALA A 518 -9.82 -18.95 -10.22
C ALA A 518 -9.61 -20.02 -9.16
N LEU A 519 -9.56 -21.27 -9.61
CA LEU A 519 -9.15 -22.40 -8.77
C LEU A 519 -7.62 -22.47 -8.78
N PRO A 520 -6.96 -22.20 -7.65
CA PRO A 520 -5.51 -22.22 -7.59
C PRO A 520 -4.98 -23.64 -7.76
N GLY A 521 -3.86 -23.71 -8.46
CA GLY A 521 -3.01 -24.89 -8.50
C GLY A 521 -2.07 -24.98 -7.29
N LYS A 522 -0.90 -25.57 -7.47
CA LYS A 522 0.22 -25.56 -6.51
C LYS A 522 1.51 -25.10 -7.17
N VAL A 523 2.39 -24.42 -6.44
CA VAL A 523 3.72 -24.03 -6.97
C VAL A 523 4.42 -25.22 -7.64
N GLY A 524 4.87 -25.01 -8.87
CA GLY A 524 5.54 -26.01 -9.69
C GLY A 524 4.61 -26.89 -10.55
N ASP A 525 3.31 -26.58 -10.62
CA ASP A 525 2.38 -27.27 -11.51
C ASP A 525 2.32 -26.72 -12.94
N GLY A 526 3.04 -25.63 -13.21
CA GLY A 526 3.28 -25.11 -14.55
C GLY A 526 4.44 -25.80 -15.30
N GLY A 527 4.88 -25.17 -16.38
CA GLY A 527 6.03 -25.62 -17.19
C GLY A 527 6.91 -24.45 -17.63
N VAL A 528 8.10 -24.77 -18.15
CA VAL A 528 9.02 -23.76 -18.71
C VAL A 528 8.46 -23.25 -20.04
N ALA A 529 8.42 -21.93 -20.21
CA ALA A 529 8.00 -21.26 -21.44
C ALA A 529 8.90 -20.06 -21.76
N THR A 530 8.93 -19.67 -23.03
CA THR A 530 9.59 -18.45 -23.50
C THR A 530 8.54 -17.38 -23.70
N ALA A 531 8.69 -16.26 -23.00
CA ALA A 531 7.81 -15.11 -23.09
C ALA A 531 8.33 -14.09 -24.11
N ALA A 532 7.50 -13.10 -24.48
CA ALA A 532 7.85 -12.06 -25.45
C ALA A 532 9.11 -11.24 -25.09
N GLY A 533 9.57 -11.27 -23.82
CA GLY A 533 10.81 -10.65 -23.38
C GLY A 533 12.09 -11.45 -23.66
N GLY A 534 11.98 -12.70 -24.13
CA GLY A 534 13.11 -13.58 -24.46
C GLY A 534 13.49 -14.55 -23.36
#